data_AF-W3RJ92-F1
#
_entry.id   AF-W3RJ92-F1
#
_cell.length_a   1.000
_cell.length_b   1.000
_cell.length_c   1.000
_cell.angle_alpha   90.00
_cell.angle_beta   90.00
_cell.angle_gamma   90.00
#
_symmetry.space_group_name_H-M   'P 1'
#
loop_
_entity.id
_entity.type
_entity.pdbx_description
1 polymer ?
#
loop_
_entity_poly.entity_id
_entity_poly.type
_entity_poly.pdbx_seq_one_letter_code
_entity_poly.pdbx_strand_id
1 'polypeptide(L)'
;MLMAAPLVGGCSMPLGSGFGGASDLDITGSIASSVSRVSTSSGMPSEADLAYARAAATEVLAKGGKDASHPWENPNTGARGSVTPLTNAYSANGTTCRDFLASYVKDKAETWMQGEACKFNSRWEVRSLKPWRKA
;
A
#
# COMPACT_ATOMS: atom_id res chain seq x y z
N MET A 1 22.31 -5.42 56.88
CA MET A 1 22.98 -6.71 57.12
C MET A 1 22.80 -7.53 55.85
N LEU A 2 23.91 -7.93 55.22
CA LEU A 2 23.97 -8.78 54.03
C LEU A 2 23.09 -10.03 54.18
N MET A 3 22.54 -10.56 53.08
CA MET A 3 22.94 -11.88 52.57
C MET A 3 22.66 -12.00 51.07
N ALA A 4 23.65 -12.53 50.36
CA ALA A 4 23.71 -12.78 48.94
C ALA A 4 23.66 -14.29 48.66
N ALA A 5 22.94 -14.69 47.59
CA ALA A 5 23.12 -15.84 46.68
C ALA A 5 23.30 -17.27 47.28
N PRO A 6 23.45 -18.36 46.49
CA PRO A 6 22.95 -18.79 45.17
C PRO A 6 22.31 -20.22 45.22
N LEU A 7 21.88 -20.79 44.08
CA LEU A 7 22.27 -22.14 43.55
C LEU A 7 21.15 -22.85 42.74
N VAL A 8 21.56 -23.24 41.53
CA VAL A 8 21.43 -24.58 40.91
C VAL A 8 20.06 -25.08 40.43
N GLY A 9 20.02 -25.33 39.11
CA GLY A 9 19.78 -26.69 38.61
C GLY A 9 18.41 -26.97 37.97
N GLY A 10 18.38 -27.02 36.63
CA GLY A 10 17.26 -27.58 35.88
C GLY A 10 17.63 -27.83 34.42
N CYS A 11 18.35 -28.93 34.14
CA CYS A 11 18.51 -29.45 32.78
C CYS A 11 17.22 -30.17 32.36
N SER A 12 16.64 -29.80 31.22
CA SER A 12 15.68 -30.65 30.52
C SER A 12 16.18 -30.89 29.10
N MET A 13 16.64 -32.11 28.86
CA MET A 13 16.85 -32.65 27.51
C MET A 13 15.55 -33.35 27.09
N PRO A 14 15.00 -33.05 25.92
CA PRO A 14 14.35 -34.07 25.12
C PRO A 14 15.35 -34.58 24.08
N LEU A 15 15.91 -35.76 24.36
CA LEU A 15 16.58 -36.57 23.33
C LEU A 15 15.47 -37.27 22.54
N GLY A 16 15.17 -36.75 21.36
CA GLY A 16 14.21 -37.33 20.42
C GLY A 16 14.69 -37.11 19.00
N SER A 17 15.70 -37.88 18.59
CA SER A 17 16.15 -37.96 17.20
C SER A 17 15.05 -38.66 16.39
N GLY A 18 14.31 -37.88 15.61
CA GLY A 18 13.35 -38.33 14.61
C GLY A 18 13.71 -37.68 13.27
N PHE A 19 14.26 -38.49 12.38
CA PHE A 19 14.72 -38.17 11.04
C PHE A 19 13.57 -37.66 10.16
N GLY A 20 13.71 -36.47 9.55
CA GLY A 20 12.74 -35.92 8.63
C GLY A 20 13.13 -34.51 8.19
N GLY A 21 14.02 -34.43 7.18
CA GLY A 21 14.61 -33.19 6.72
C GLY A 21 13.59 -32.12 6.34
N ALA A 22 13.77 -30.93 6.90
CA ALA A 22 13.09 -29.72 6.46
C ALA A 22 14.10 -28.56 6.50
N SER A 23 14.56 -28.22 5.30
CA SER A 23 14.78 -26.86 4.84
C SER A 23 15.72 -26.00 5.66
N ASP A 24 17.02 -26.19 5.47
CA ASP A 24 18.00 -25.18 5.82
C ASP A 24 17.82 -23.96 4.89
N LEU A 25 17.53 -22.83 5.52
CA LEU A 25 17.54 -21.51 4.93
C LEU A 25 18.98 -21.09 4.66
N ASP A 26 19.53 -21.52 3.53
CA ASP A 26 20.67 -20.84 2.94
C ASP A 26 20.18 -19.65 2.11
N ILE A 27 19.89 -18.54 2.80
CA ILE A 27 19.81 -17.20 2.18
C ILE A 27 21.26 -16.79 1.87
N THR A 28 21.82 -17.39 0.83
CA THR A 28 23.01 -16.87 0.15
C THR A 28 22.52 -15.98 -0.98
N GLY A 29 22.49 -14.67 -0.73
CA GLY A 29 22.03 -13.63 -1.64
C GLY A 29 22.95 -13.47 -2.86
N SER A 30 22.88 -14.40 -3.79
CA SER A 30 23.53 -14.31 -5.11
C SER A 30 22.63 -14.94 -6.17
N ILE A 31 21.49 -14.31 -6.42
CA ILE A 31 20.74 -14.54 -7.65
C ILE A 31 21.41 -13.75 -8.75
N ALA A 32 22.00 -14.48 -9.70
CA ALA A 32 22.59 -13.97 -10.92
C ALA A 32 21.62 -13.04 -11.65
N SER A 33 22.02 -11.79 -11.82
CA SER A 33 21.41 -10.84 -12.75
C SER A 33 21.53 -11.40 -14.16
N SER A 34 20.53 -12.15 -14.62
CA SER A 34 20.41 -12.48 -16.03
C SER A 34 18.95 -12.59 -16.45
N VAL A 35 18.63 -11.77 -17.47
CA VAL A 35 17.41 -11.80 -18.30
C VAL A 35 16.17 -11.22 -17.58
N SER A 36 15.76 -9.99 -17.87
CA SER A 36 15.10 -9.67 -19.14
C SER A 36 15.10 -8.16 -19.39
N ARG A 37 15.41 -7.78 -20.63
CA ARG A 37 15.07 -6.44 -21.13
C ARG A 37 13.56 -6.39 -21.29
N VAL A 38 12.88 -5.72 -20.36
CA VAL A 38 11.49 -5.27 -20.55
C VAL A 38 11.53 -3.75 -20.58
N SER A 39 11.43 -3.21 -21.78
CA SER A 39 11.13 -1.81 -22.01
C SER A 39 9.65 -1.61 -21.70
N THR A 40 9.26 -1.23 -20.49
CA THR A 40 7.86 -0.83 -20.23
C THR A 40 7.76 0.12 -19.05
N SER A 41 7.87 1.43 -19.29
CA SER A 41 7.06 2.41 -18.52
C SER A 41 6.98 2.22 -16.99
N SER A 42 8.05 1.72 -16.33
CA SER A 42 7.93 0.83 -15.15
C SER A 42 7.56 1.52 -13.83
N GLY A 43 7.04 2.74 -13.90
CA GLY A 43 6.55 3.50 -12.75
C GLY A 43 5.30 4.32 -13.02
N MET A 44 4.80 4.35 -14.26
CA MET A 44 3.54 5.04 -14.55
C MET A 44 2.35 4.10 -14.32
N PRO A 45 1.35 4.51 -13.51
CA PRO A 45 0.15 3.73 -13.29
C PRO A 45 -0.60 3.48 -14.60
N SER A 46 -1.02 2.23 -14.84
CA SER A 46 -1.90 1.94 -15.98
C SER A 46 -3.33 2.43 -15.68
N GLU A 47 -4.12 2.73 -16.73
CA GLU A 47 -5.50 3.18 -16.53
C GLU A 47 -6.37 2.11 -15.83
N ALA A 48 -6.09 0.82 -16.09
CA ALA A 48 -6.76 -0.30 -15.42
C ALA A 48 -6.50 -0.30 -13.91
N ASP A 49 -5.26 -0.04 -13.48
CA ASP A 49 -4.93 0.06 -12.06
C ASP A 49 -5.59 1.30 -11.43
N LEU A 50 -5.57 2.43 -12.15
CA LEU A 50 -6.19 3.67 -11.69
C LEU A 50 -7.71 3.56 -11.55
N ALA A 51 -8.38 2.65 -12.24
CA ALA A 51 -9.81 2.40 -12.05
C ALA A 51 -10.12 1.91 -10.62
N TYR A 52 -9.28 1.03 -10.06
CA TYR A 52 -9.42 0.56 -8.67
C TYR A 52 -9.16 1.70 -7.68
N ALA A 53 -8.13 2.50 -7.90
CA ALA A 53 -7.86 3.68 -7.08
C ALA A 53 -9.02 4.70 -7.12
N ARG A 54 -9.64 4.92 -8.29
CA ARG A 54 -10.82 5.80 -8.45
C ARG A 54 -12.04 5.27 -7.70
N ALA A 55 -12.29 3.97 -7.73
CA ALA A 55 -13.40 3.36 -6.99
C ALA A 55 -13.22 3.54 -5.48
N ALA A 56 -12.02 3.28 -4.96
CA ALA A 56 -11.68 3.52 -3.56
C ALA A 56 -11.78 5.00 -3.19
N ALA A 57 -11.40 5.91 -4.09
CA ALA A 57 -11.57 7.34 -3.90
C ALA A 57 -13.05 7.72 -3.72
N THR A 58 -13.94 7.27 -4.60
CA THR A 58 -15.38 7.53 -4.45
C THR A 58 -15.93 7.00 -3.12
N GLU A 59 -15.47 5.83 -2.67
CA GLU A 59 -15.92 5.26 -1.39
C GLU A 59 -15.46 6.07 -0.18
N VAL A 60 -14.17 6.43 -0.11
CA VAL A 60 -13.64 7.23 1.01
C VAL A 60 -14.22 8.65 1.01
N LEU A 61 -14.57 9.18 -0.16
CA LEU A 61 -15.25 10.47 -0.28
C LEU A 61 -16.70 10.41 0.18
N ALA A 62 -17.40 9.31 -0.11
CA ALA A 62 -18.79 9.11 0.28
C ALA A 62 -18.97 8.84 1.79
N LYS A 63 -18.08 8.04 2.38
CA LYS A 63 -18.21 7.55 3.76
C LYS A 63 -17.25 8.22 4.74
N GLY A 64 -16.12 8.76 4.28
CA GLY A 64 -14.98 9.11 5.11
C GLY A 64 -14.88 10.58 5.53
N GLY A 65 -14.41 10.79 6.76
CA GLY A 65 -13.94 12.09 7.26
C GLY A 65 -12.59 12.49 6.67
N LYS A 66 -12.13 13.71 6.99
CA LYS A 66 -10.88 14.32 6.48
C LYS A 66 -9.60 13.48 6.66
N ASP A 67 -9.62 12.46 7.51
CA ASP A 67 -8.48 11.60 7.84
C ASP A 67 -8.71 10.12 7.47
N ALA A 68 -9.81 9.80 6.78
CA ALA A 68 -10.13 8.44 6.41
C ALA A 68 -9.19 7.99 5.28
N SER A 69 -8.40 6.93 5.49
CA SER A 69 -7.62 6.32 4.42
C SER A 69 -8.23 4.97 4.05
N HIS A 70 -8.41 4.72 2.75
CA HIS A 70 -8.92 3.44 2.25
C HIS A 70 -7.87 2.73 1.39
N PRO A 71 -7.53 1.47 1.69
CA PRO A 71 -6.65 0.69 0.84
C PRO A 71 -7.34 0.29 -0.46
N TRP A 72 -6.57 0.10 -1.52
CA TRP A 72 -7.03 -0.43 -2.80
C TRP A 72 -5.98 -1.36 -3.41
N GLU A 73 -6.43 -2.31 -4.22
CA GLU A 73 -5.56 -3.25 -4.94
C GLU A 73 -6.21 -3.65 -6.26
N ASN A 74 -5.40 -3.80 -7.30
CA ASN A 74 -5.76 -4.47 -8.54
C ASN A 74 -5.22 -5.91 -8.51
N PRO A 75 -6.08 -6.94 -8.35
CA PRO A 75 -5.65 -8.34 -8.26
C PRO A 75 -5.03 -8.86 -9.56
N ASN A 76 -5.27 -8.20 -10.70
CA ASN A 76 -4.76 -8.64 -11.99
C ASN A 76 -3.28 -8.27 -12.19
N THR A 77 -2.83 -7.17 -11.58
CA THR A 77 -1.48 -6.60 -11.80
C THR A 77 -0.64 -6.53 -10.53
N GLY A 78 -1.25 -6.73 -9.35
CA GLY A 78 -0.62 -6.53 -8.05
C GLY A 78 -0.37 -5.07 -7.68
N ALA A 79 -0.88 -4.12 -8.46
CA ALA A 79 -0.80 -2.70 -8.11
C ALA A 79 -1.69 -2.40 -6.90
N ARG A 80 -1.17 -1.65 -5.93
CA ARG A 80 -1.86 -1.39 -4.66
C ARG A 80 -1.52 -0.02 -4.09
N GLY A 81 -2.28 0.40 -3.10
CA GLY A 81 -1.98 1.61 -2.34
C GLY A 81 -3.11 2.00 -1.41
N SER A 82 -3.18 3.29 -1.09
CA SER A 82 -4.18 3.88 -0.22
C SER A 82 -4.66 5.21 -0.80
N VAL A 83 -5.93 5.53 -0.60
CA VAL A 83 -6.52 6.82 -0.94
C VAL A 83 -6.88 7.57 0.33
N THR A 84 -6.41 8.81 0.43
CA THR A 84 -6.68 9.71 1.54
C THR A 84 -7.26 11.02 1.00
N PRO A 85 -8.46 11.44 1.42
CA PRO A 85 -9.02 12.72 1.06
C PRO A 85 -8.24 13.86 1.70
N LEU A 86 -8.12 14.99 1.01
CA LEU A 86 -7.57 16.21 1.58
C LEU A 86 -8.63 16.90 2.44
N THR A 87 -8.17 17.59 3.48
CA THR A 87 -9.03 18.15 4.55
C THR A 87 -10.14 19.07 4.07
N ASN A 88 -9.89 19.86 3.02
CA ASN A 88 -10.85 20.87 2.57
C ASN A 88 -11.62 20.42 1.33
N ALA A 89 -12.94 20.38 1.48
CA ALA A 89 -13.84 20.49 0.33
C ALA A 89 -14.00 21.97 -0.06
N TYR A 90 -14.18 22.24 -1.34
CA TYR A 90 -14.37 23.56 -1.90
C TYR A 90 -15.55 23.55 -2.88
N SER A 91 -16.10 24.72 -3.22
CA SER A 91 -17.11 24.83 -4.27
C SER A 91 -16.44 25.22 -5.58
N ALA A 92 -16.62 24.42 -6.62
CA ALA A 92 -16.20 24.75 -7.98
C ALA A 92 -17.41 24.62 -8.91
N ASN A 93 -17.74 25.69 -9.63
CA ASN A 93 -18.89 25.73 -10.56
C ASN A 93 -20.22 25.33 -9.90
N GLY A 94 -20.45 25.74 -8.65
CA GLY A 94 -21.68 25.41 -7.91
C GLY A 94 -21.75 23.97 -7.38
N THR A 95 -20.68 23.19 -7.53
CA THR A 95 -20.59 21.80 -7.07
C THR A 95 -19.53 21.67 -5.97
N THR A 96 -19.82 20.90 -4.92
CA THR A 96 -18.82 20.60 -3.88
C THR A 96 -17.77 19.64 -4.44
N CYS A 97 -16.52 20.05 -4.47
CA CYS A 97 -15.38 19.25 -4.87
C CYS A 97 -14.43 19.04 -3.69
N ARG A 98 -13.67 17.96 -3.73
CA ARG A 98 -12.66 17.63 -2.74
C ARG A 98 -11.51 16.91 -3.45
N ASP A 99 -10.31 17.33 -3.10
CA ASP A 99 -9.10 16.70 -3.61
C ASP A 99 -8.76 15.48 -2.77
N PHE A 100 -8.00 14.55 -3.34
CA PHE A 100 -7.48 13.39 -2.64
C PHE A 100 -6.08 13.04 -3.15
N LEU A 101 -5.32 12.37 -2.29
CA LEU A 101 -4.06 11.75 -2.65
C LEU A 101 -4.25 10.23 -2.67
N ALA A 102 -3.65 9.59 -3.66
CA ALA A 102 -3.56 8.15 -3.75
C ALA A 102 -2.11 7.72 -3.87
N SER A 103 -1.66 6.83 -3.00
CA SER A 103 -0.40 6.12 -3.21
C SER A 103 -0.62 5.03 -4.24
N TYR A 104 0.40 4.79 -5.06
CA TYR A 104 0.46 3.72 -6.04
C TYR A 104 1.79 3.01 -5.88
N VAL A 105 1.73 1.73 -5.59
CA VAL A 105 2.89 0.86 -5.45
C VAL A 105 2.68 -0.32 -6.38
N LYS A 106 3.64 -0.55 -7.27
CA LYS A 106 3.69 -1.74 -8.10
C LYS A 106 5.14 -2.22 -8.20
N ASP A 107 5.35 -3.50 -7.98
CA ASP A 107 6.67 -4.12 -7.91
C ASP A 107 7.57 -3.42 -6.88
N LYS A 108 8.55 -2.62 -7.34
CA LYS A 108 9.48 -1.84 -6.51
C LYS A 108 9.34 -0.32 -6.72
N ALA A 109 8.36 0.11 -7.51
CA ALA A 109 8.12 1.51 -7.81
C ALA A 109 6.96 2.04 -6.96
N GLU A 110 7.19 3.14 -6.27
CA GLU A 110 6.16 3.93 -5.62
C GLU A 110 6.00 5.25 -6.37
N THR A 111 4.75 5.63 -6.63
CA THR A 111 4.38 6.95 -7.11
C THR A 111 3.15 7.46 -6.38
N TRP A 112 2.96 8.76 -6.44
CA TRP A 112 1.82 9.43 -5.83
C TRP A 112 0.94 10.01 -6.91
N MET A 113 -0.36 9.95 -6.69
CA MET A 113 -1.37 10.49 -7.57
C MET A 113 -2.19 11.52 -6.80
N GLN A 114 -2.44 12.66 -7.41
CA GLN A 114 -3.39 13.65 -6.91
C GLN A 114 -4.61 13.62 -7.80
N GLY A 115 -5.78 13.53 -7.18
CA GLY A 115 -7.06 13.55 -7.87
C GLY A 115 -8.01 14.60 -7.31
N GLU A 116 -8.97 14.96 -8.15
CA GLU A 116 -10.09 15.84 -7.82
C GLU A 116 -11.38 15.03 -8.00
N ALA A 117 -12.27 15.11 -7.02
CA ALA A 117 -13.60 14.55 -7.13
C ALA A 117 -14.67 15.57 -6.77
N CYS A 118 -15.76 15.60 -7.53
CA CYS A 118 -16.87 16.52 -7.33
C CYS A 118 -18.17 15.77 -7.06
N LYS A 119 -19.04 16.37 -6.25
CA LYS A 119 -20.28 15.78 -5.78
C LYS A 119 -21.44 16.12 -6.70
N PHE A 120 -21.78 15.23 -7.62
CA PHE A 120 -22.92 15.37 -8.52
C PHE A 120 -24.12 14.53 -8.04
N ASN A 121 -25.30 15.15 -7.89
CA ASN A 121 -26.52 14.48 -7.40
C ASN A 121 -26.30 13.59 -6.16
N SER A 122 -25.60 14.13 -5.16
CA SER A 122 -25.23 13.43 -3.92
C SER A 122 -24.21 12.29 -4.04
N ARG A 123 -23.69 12.02 -5.24
CA ARG A 123 -22.62 11.03 -5.48
C ARG A 123 -21.30 11.71 -5.79
N TRP A 124 -20.20 11.11 -5.36
CA TRP A 124 -18.86 11.60 -5.67
C TRP A 124 -18.35 10.99 -6.96
N GLU A 125 -17.86 11.85 -7.86
CA GLU A 125 -17.30 11.45 -9.14
C GLU A 125 -15.88 11.98 -9.27
N VAL A 126 -14.92 11.08 -9.55
CA VAL A 126 -13.53 11.46 -9.79
C VAL A 126 -13.41 12.12 -11.16
N ARG A 127 -13.03 13.40 -11.20
CA ARG A 127 -12.87 14.18 -12.43
C ARG A 127 -11.48 14.06 -13.02
N SER A 128 -10.47 13.95 -12.17
CA SER A 128 -9.10 13.79 -12.62
C SER A 128 -8.29 12.99 -11.61
N LEU A 129 -7.27 12.29 -12.12
CA LEU A 129 -6.28 11.58 -11.32
C LEU A 129 -4.97 11.61 -12.09
N LYS A 130 -4.01 12.37 -11.58
CA LYS A 130 -2.75 12.67 -12.27
C LYS A 130 -1.56 12.41 -11.34
N PRO A 131 -0.36 12.11 -11.89
CA PRO A 131 0.85 12.01 -11.07
C PRO A 131 1.06 13.28 -10.25
N TRP A 132 1.25 13.10 -8.94
CA TRP A 132 1.53 14.19 -8.04
C TRP A 132 2.99 14.61 -8.20
N ARG A 133 3.22 15.90 -8.43
CA ARG A 133 4.56 16.49 -8.41
C ARG A 133 4.69 17.32 -7.13
N LYS A 134 5.63 16.96 -6.26
CA LYS A 134 6.08 17.88 -5.21
C LYS A 134 6.80 19.04 -5.89
N ALA A 135 6.34 20.27 -5.62
CA ALA A 135 7.04 21.49 -5.98
C ALA A 135 8.14 21.79 -4.95
#